data_AF-A0AAV4C0I9-F1
#
_entry.id   AF-A0AAV4C0I9-F1
#
_cell.length_a   1.000
_cell.length_b   1.000
_cell.length_c   1.000
_cell.angle_alpha   90.00
_cell.angle_beta   90.00
_cell.angle_gamma   90.00
#
_symmetry.space_group_name_H-M   'P 1'
#
loop_
_entity.id
_entity.type
_entity.pdbx_description
1 polymer ?
#
loop_
_entity_poly.entity_id
_entity_poly.type
_entity_poly.pdbx_seq_one_letter_code
_entity_poly.pdbx_strand_id
1 'polypeptide(L)'
;MVINSKGSAKVAHRLPFKIHRELKSILDDKTIEVTKLGSGDLMIELKLNNQAKRLGAIVTFLDIPVSVSPHKSLNSSKGVIRSCDLQCCSEEEMVEELSSVTQTRRIKVCQS
;
A
#
# COMPACT_ATOMS: atom_id res chain seq x y z
N MET A 1 3.70 2.49 -0.07
CA MET A 1 2.96 3.19 1.02
C MET A 1 2.73 4.64 0.62
N VAL A 2 1.72 5.30 1.18
CA VAL A 2 1.41 6.71 0.93
C VAL A 2 1.52 7.48 2.25
N ILE A 3 2.30 8.57 2.25
CA ILE A 3 2.34 9.55 3.34
C ILE A 3 1.32 10.63 3.01
N ASN A 4 0.23 10.66 3.77
CA ASN A 4 -0.80 11.68 3.67
C ASN A 4 -0.53 12.80 4.67
N SER A 5 -0.54 14.04 4.19
CA SER A 5 -0.41 15.23 5.04
C SER A 5 -1.72 15.58 5.75
N LYS A 6 -1.69 15.73 7.08
CA LYS A 6 -2.83 16.22 7.86
C LYS A 6 -2.77 17.74 7.94
N GLY A 7 -3.73 18.42 7.30
CA GLY A 7 -3.85 19.88 7.31
C GLY A 7 -3.59 20.54 5.95
N SER A 8 -3.38 21.86 5.96
CA SER A 8 -3.16 22.67 4.75
C SER A 8 -1.74 22.55 4.19
N ALA A 9 -0.76 22.26 5.05
CA ALA A 9 0.64 22.11 4.66
C ALA A 9 0.88 20.76 3.96
N LYS A 10 1.33 20.79 2.70
CA LYS A 10 1.58 19.59 1.89
C LYS A 10 3.03 19.15 1.98
N VAL A 11 3.23 17.85 2.25
CA VAL A 11 4.57 17.23 2.29
C VAL A 11 5.28 17.31 0.94
N ALA A 12 4.55 17.25 -0.18
CA ALA A 12 5.12 17.36 -1.53
C ALA A 12 5.71 18.75 -1.85
N HIS A 13 5.29 19.80 -1.14
CA HIS A 13 5.79 21.18 -1.32
C HIS A 13 7.12 21.41 -0.59
N ARG A 14 7.59 20.46 0.21
CA ARG A 14 8.92 20.54 0.85
C ARG A 14 10.02 20.34 -0.19
N LEU A 15 11.21 20.82 0.15
CA LEU A 15 12.40 20.70 -0.68
C LEU A 15 12.75 19.22 -0.92
N PRO A 16 13.02 18.79 -2.17
CA PRO A 16 13.35 17.41 -2.48
C PRO A 16 14.48 16.83 -1.61
N PHE A 17 15.53 17.62 -1.36
CA PHE A 17 16.66 17.21 -0.51
C PHE A 17 16.28 16.98 0.95
N LYS A 18 15.34 17.78 1.50
CA LYS A 18 14.85 17.58 2.87
C LYS A 18 14.02 16.29 2.96
N ILE A 19 13.14 16.07 1.97
CA ILE A 19 12.33 14.85 1.87
C ILE A 19 13.25 13.63 1.81
N HIS A 20 14.26 13.64 0.94
CA HIS A 20 15.18 12.53 0.78
C HIS A 20 15.99 12.25 2.06
N ARG A 21 16.50 13.30 2.72
CA ARG A 21 17.27 13.17 3.98
C ARG A 21 16.42 12.56 5.10
N GLU A 22 15.18 13.02 5.25
CA GLU A 22 14.26 12.50 6.26
C GLU A 22 13.91 11.03 6.00
N LEU A 23 13.63 10.68 4.73
CA LEU A 23 13.35 9.30 4.34
C LEU A 23 14.54 8.38 4.57
N LYS A 24 15.76 8.84 4.27
CA LYS A 24 16.99 8.09 4.54
C LYS A 24 17.22 7.85 6.04
N SER A 25 16.84 8.81 6.89
CA SER A 25 16.87 8.67 8.34
C SER A 25 15.90 7.57 8.84
N ILE A 26 14.72 7.50 8.23
CA ILE A 26 13.65 6.57 8.65
C ILE A 26 13.84 5.16 8.07
N LEU A 27 14.27 5.03 6.82
CA LEU A 27 14.15 3.79 6.03
C LEU A 27 15.47 3.07 5.71
N ASP A 28 16.58 3.55 6.26
CA ASP A 28 17.97 3.14 5.94
C ASP A 28 18.29 3.32 4.43
N ASP A 29 19.56 3.32 4.05
CA ASP A 29 20.04 3.74 2.71
C ASP A 29 19.71 2.78 1.55
N LYS A 30 18.69 1.92 1.72
CA LYS A 30 18.23 1.00 0.67
C LYS A 30 17.27 1.72 -0.27
N THR A 31 17.30 1.35 -1.54
CA THR A 31 16.55 2.00 -2.64
C THR A 31 15.10 2.25 -2.25
N ILE A 32 14.73 3.53 -2.15
CA ILE A 32 13.37 4.00 -1.91
C ILE A 32 13.01 4.88 -3.09
N GLU A 33 12.00 4.46 -3.86
CA GLU A 33 11.46 5.32 -4.92
C GLU A 33 10.36 6.20 -4.33
N VAL A 34 10.42 7.49 -4.65
CA VAL A 34 9.51 8.51 -4.09
C VAL A 34 8.83 9.24 -5.24
N THR A 35 7.52 9.13 -5.30
CA THR A 35 6.68 9.78 -6.31
C THR A 35 5.78 10.81 -5.63
N LYS A 36 5.82 12.05 -6.10
CA LYS A 36 4.90 13.10 -5.64
C LYS A 36 3.54 12.91 -6.31
N LEU A 37 2.48 12.85 -5.52
CA LEU A 37 1.12 12.75 -6.03
C LEU A 37 0.55 14.15 -6.27
N GLY A 38 -0.36 14.28 -7.25
CA GLY A 38 -1.07 15.54 -7.52
C GLY A 38 -1.91 16.05 -6.33
N SER A 39 -2.20 15.19 -5.33
CA SER A 39 -2.87 15.56 -4.08
C SER A 39 -1.97 16.34 -3.09
N GLY A 40 -0.67 16.44 -3.37
CA GLY A 40 0.33 17.00 -2.46
C GLY A 40 0.90 15.99 -1.44
N ASP A 41 0.57 14.71 -1.61
CA ASP A 41 1.07 13.59 -0.81
C ASP A 41 2.29 12.91 -1.46
N LEU A 42 2.94 12.01 -0.71
CA LEU A 42 4.10 11.24 -1.19
C LEU A 42 3.77 9.76 -1.29
N MET A 43 3.97 9.18 -2.46
CA MET A 43 3.98 7.73 -2.65
C MET A 43 5.41 7.22 -2.53
N ILE A 44 5.58 6.15 -1.77
CA ILE A 44 6.89 5.57 -1.44
C ILE A 44 6.85 4.08 -1.73
N GLU A 45 7.73 3.64 -2.62
CA GLU A 45 7.95 2.23 -2.90
C GLU A 45 9.03 1.68 -1.97
N LEU A 46 8.69 0.58 -1.28
CA LEU A 46 9.52 -0.05 -0.27
C LEU A 46 9.82 -1.48 -0.70
N LYS A 47 11.06 -1.92 -0.55
CA LYS A 47 11.49 -3.29 -0.89
C LYS A 47 11.36 -4.26 0.28
N LEU A 48 11.32 -3.76 1.51
CA LEU A 48 11.34 -4.58 2.73
C LEU A 48 10.14 -4.30 3.62
N ASN A 49 9.59 -5.35 4.23
CA ASN A 49 8.47 -5.22 5.18
C ASN A 49 8.87 -4.42 6.44
N ASN A 50 10.11 -4.54 6.90
CA ASN A 50 10.62 -3.77 8.04
C ASN A 50 10.57 -2.25 7.78
N GLN A 51 10.83 -1.83 6.54
CA GLN A 51 10.69 -0.43 6.14
C GLN A 51 9.23 0.01 6.22
N ALA A 52 8.29 -0.83 5.78
CA ALA A 52 6.87 -0.52 5.85
C ALA A 52 6.38 -0.39 7.30
N LYS A 53 6.88 -1.23 8.22
CA LYS A 53 6.58 -1.11 9.66
C LYS A 53 7.11 0.19 10.26
N ARG A 54 8.38 0.54 9.98
CA ARG A 54 9.01 1.78 10.47
C ARG A 54 8.28 3.01 9.93
N LEU A 55 7.97 3.01 8.63
CA LEU A 55 7.23 4.09 8.00
C LEU A 55 5.78 4.17 8.51
N GLY A 56 5.12 3.05 8.74
CA GLY A 56 3.76 3.01 9.29
C GLY A 56 3.64 3.57 10.71
N ALA A 57 4.73 3.57 11.48
CA ALA A 57 4.77 4.06 12.85
C ALA A 57 4.97 5.59 12.96
N ILE A 58 5.32 6.29 11.86
CA ILE A 58 5.55 7.74 11.93
C ILE A 58 4.23 8.50 11.99
N VAL A 59 4.17 9.48 12.89
CA VAL A 59 3.04 10.41 13.05
C VAL A 59 3.35 11.80 12.53
N THR A 60 4.64 12.10 12.34
CA THR A 60 5.17 13.38 11.88
C THR A 60 6.26 13.15 10.84
N PHE A 61 6.29 14.03 9.83
CA PHE A 61 7.29 14.02 8.77
C PHE A 61 7.63 15.47 8.41
N LEU A 62 8.89 15.88 8.58
CA LEU A 62 9.32 17.28 8.36
C LEU A 62 8.46 18.31 9.11
N ASP A 63 8.20 18.04 10.39
CA ASP A 63 7.36 18.84 11.30
C ASP A 63 5.88 18.95 10.88
N ILE A 64 5.44 18.16 9.90
CA ILE A 64 4.04 18.10 9.47
C ILE A 64 3.42 16.83 10.07
N PRO A 65 2.26 16.92 10.72
CA PRO A 65 1.53 15.72 11.12
C PRO A 65 1.09 14.96 9.87
N VAL A 66 1.39 13.67 9.82
CA VAL A 66 1.07 12.81 8.68
C VAL A 66 0.33 11.55 9.13
N SER A 67 -0.30 10.88 8.19
CA SER A 67 -0.72 9.49 8.33
C SER A 67 -0.12 8.67 7.21
N VAL A 68 0.46 7.53 7.56
CA VAL A 68 0.98 6.59 6.56
C VAL A 68 -0.05 5.49 6.36
N SER A 69 -0.41 5.24 5.11
CA SER A 69 -1.32 4.18 4.74
C SER A 69 -0.73 3.28 3.64
N PRO A 70 -1.04 1.98 3.63
CA PRO A 70 -0.77 1.15 2.46
C PRO A 70 -1.55 1.68 1.26
N HIS A 71 -0.98 1.56 0.06
CA HIS A 71 -1.66 2.03 -1.15
C HIS A 71 -2.88 1.13 -1.42
N LYS A 72 -4.06 1.74 -1.57
CA LYS A 72 -5.35 1.02 -1.64
C LYS A 72 -5.49 0.06 -2.82
N SER A 73 -4.83 0.34 -3.95
CA SER A 73 -4.98 -0.44 -5.19
C SER A 73 -3.70 -1.11 -5.70
N LEU A 74 -2.52 -0.81 -5.14
CA LEU A 74 -1.24 -1.43 -5.58
C LEU A 74 -0.91 -2.70 -4.79
N ASN A 75 -1.63 -2.95 -3.70
CA ASN A 75 -1.48 -4.15 -2.88
C ASN A 75 -2.60 -5.18 -3.14
N SER A 76 -3.41 -4.99 -4.19
CA SER A 76 -4.44 -5.97 -4.57
C SER A 76 -4.23 -6.39 -6.02
N SER A 77 -4.20 -7.70 -6.24
CA SER A 77 -4.16 -8.32 -7.56
C SER A 77 -5.44 -9.11 -7.77
N LYS A 78 -6.04 -9.01 -8.96
CA LYS A 78 -7.16 -9.86 -9.36
C LYS A 78 -6.63 -11.02 -10.20
N GLY A 79 -6.96 -12.25 -9.81
CA GLY A 79 -6.60 -13.47 -10.52
C GLY A 79 -7.82 -14.36 -10.77
N VAL A 80 -7.71 -15.28 -11.73
CA VAL A 80 -8.73 -16.31 -12.00
C VAL A 80 -8.11 -17.66 -11.74
N ILE A 81 -8.76 -18.45 -10.88
CA ILE A 81 -8.37 -19.84 -10.58
C ILE A 81 -9.44 -20.75 -11.16
N ARG A 82 -9.03 -21.76 -11.93
CA ARG A 82 -9.91 -22.84 -12.41
C ARG A 82 -9.58 -24.10 -11.62
N SER A 83 -10.52 -24.59 -10.82
CA SER A 83 -10.40 -25.84 -10.06
C SER A 83 -11.78 -26.44 -9.84
N CYS A 84 -11.90 -27.76 -9.99
CA CYS A 84 -13.12 -28.51 -9.69
C CYS A 84 -13.30 -28.70 -8.18
N ASP A 85 -12.21 -28.79 -7.41
CA ASP A 85 -12.24 -29.02 -5.96
C ASP A 85 -12.86 -27.84 -5.21
N LEU A 86 -12.68 -26.64 -5.75
CA LEU A 86 -13.24 -25.39 -5.24
C LEU A 86 -14.73 -25.21 -5.59
N GLN A 87 -15.38 -26.19 -6.22
CA GLN A 87 -16.80 -26.10 -6.58
C GLN A 87 -17.72 -26.14 -5.35
N CYS A 88 -17.33 -26.89 -4.32
CA CYS A 88 -18.14 -27.07 -3.10
C CYS A 88 -17.95 -25.98 -2.05
N CYS A 89 -16.86 -25.21 -2.11
CA CYS A 89 -16.59 -24.13 -1.15
C CYS A 89 -17.50 -22.92 -1.41
N SER A 90 -17.94 -22.23 -0.37
CA SER A 90 -18.61 -20.93 -0.54
C SER A 90 -17.60 -19.82 -0.81
N GLU A 91 -18.05 -18.66 -1.31
CA GLU A 91 -17.15 -17.51 -1.50
C GLU A 91 -16.65 -16.99 -0.15
N GLU A 92 -17.47 -17.10 0.90
CA GLU A 92 -17.17 -16.70 2.27
C GLU A 92 -16.10 -17.61 2.89
N GLU A 93 -16.24 -18.93 2.78
CA GLU A 93 -15.25 -19.91 3.25
C GLU A 93 -13.89 -19.68 2.59
N MET A 94 -13.89 -19.35 1.30
CA MET A 94 -12.66 -19.01 0.57
C MET A 94 -11.98 -17.75 1.09
N VAL A 95 -12.74 -16.75 1.54
CA VAL A 95 -12.17 -15.51 2.12
C VAL A 95 -11.72 -15.72 3.56
N GLU A 96 -12.47 -16.51 4.34
CA GLU A 96 -12.15 -16.81 5.74
C GLU A 96 -10.89 -17.67 5.87
N GLU A 97 -10.76 -18.72 5.06
CA GLU A 97 -9.64 -19.65 5.13
C GLU A 97 -8.36 -19.12 4.47
N LEU A 98 -8.47 -18.16 3.54
CA LEU A 98 -7.33 -17.58 2.83
C LEU A 98 -7.02 -16.15 3.29
N SER A 99 -6.10 -16.02 4.26
CA SER A 99 -5.66 -14.73 4.82
C SER A 99 -5.17 -13.67 3.81
N SER A 100 -4.77 -14.07 2.60
CA SER A 100 -4.33 -13.15 1.54
C SER A 100 -5.44 -12.75 0.56
N VAL A 101 -6.62 -13.38 0.63
CA VAL A 101 -7.74 -13.13 -0.26
C VAL A 101 -8.71 -12.18 0.41
N THR A 102 -8.92 -11.01 -0.19
CA THR A 102 -9.84 -9.99 0.34
C THR A 102 -11.24 -10.08 -0.26
N GLN A 103 -11.39 -10.73 -1.41
CA GLN A 103 -12.66 -10.86 -2.11
C GLN A 103 -12.61 -12.05 -3.08
N THR A 104 -13.68 -12.84 -3.09
CA THR A 104 -13.88 -13.93 -4.05
C THR A 104 -15.14 -13.66 -4.88
N ARG A 105 -15.15 -14.13 -6.14
CA ARG A 105 -16.34 -14.14 -7.01
C ARG A 105 -16.29 -15.35 -7.93
N ARG A 106 -17.34 -16.18 -7.90
CA ARG A 106 -17.52 -17.36 -8.74
C ARG A 106 -18.00 -16.94 -10.12
N ILE A 107 -17.26 -17.39 -11.14
CA ILE A 107 -17.57 -17.14 -12.54
C ILE A 107 -18.17 -18.41 -13.12
N LYS A 108 -19.46 -18.40 -13.44
CA LYS A 108 -20.11 -19.46 -14.23
C LYS A 108 -19.88 -19.17 -15.70
N VAL A 109 -19.08 -20.00 -16.36
CA VAL A 109 -18.92 -19.93 -17.82
C VAL A 109 -20.00 -20.85 -18.41
N CYS A 110 -21.03 -20.27 -19.05
CA CYS A 110 -21.96 -21.06 -19.85
C CYS A 110 -21.20 -21.57 -21.08
N GLN A 111 -21.01 -22.88 -21.19
CA GLN A 111 -20.56 -23.49 -22.44
C GLN A 111 -21.80 -23.78 -23.28
N SER A 112 -21.88 -23.13 -24.44
CA SER A 112 -22.86 -23.35 -25.51
C SER A 112 -22.58 -24.62 -26.28
#